data_AF-A0A0N7MVT4-F1
#
_entry.id   AF-A0A0N7MVT4-F1
#
_cell.length_a   1.000
_cell.length_b   1.000
_cell.length_c   1.000
_cell.angle_alpha   90.00
_cell.angle_beta   90.00
_cell.angle_gamma   90.00
#
_symmetry.space_group_name_H-M   'P 1'
#
loop_
_entity.id
_entity.type
_entity.pdbx_description
1 polymer ?
#
loop_
_entity_poly.entity_id
_entity_poly.type
_entity_poly.pdbx_seq_one_letter_code
_entity_poly.pdbx_strand_id
1 'polypeptide(L)'
;MRRRNFLKIVFYSLGLIAFSGIGLSFRAGRGKNTVLPSPLGEFTEDGLIHPPGAVDDFVSKCISCGVCGDVCRQLGYSAIRFTGLKNSQSSGVPIVDDMRDHPCTLCMECTKVCPTGALIEVPKEKVRMGIALIDFSLCLGWNGDVCLSCSKACPLGMKVFEFYNSEWGNQPYINENCTGCGYCVKFCPVGGSAIRVFDLNSYKRLKDRYIQWFKSILTMSDDERYDLVYTQNLPKILERGKEFEREYQ
;
A
#
# COMPACT_ATOMS: atom_id res chain seq x y z
N MET A 1 48.73 -50.68 -30.56
CA MET A 1 47.55 -50.68 -29.66
C MET A 1 47.49 -49.34 -28.93
N ARG A 2 46.35 -48.65 -29.01
CA ARG A 2 46.22 -47.20 -28.69
C ARG A 2 46.18 -46.93 -27.18
N ARG A 3 47.03 -45.98 -26.75
CA ARG A 3 47.26 -45.40 -25.40
C ARG A 3 46.02 -44.88 -24.62
N ARG A 4 44.81 -45.09 -25.15
CA ARG A 4 43.55 -44.47 -24.67
C ARG A 4 42.68 -45.40 -23.80
N ASN A 5 43.03 -46.68 -23.69
CA ASN A 5 42.30 -47.64 -22.86
C ASN A 5 42.95 -47.91 -21.49
N PHE A 6 44.19 -47.47 -21.26
CA PHE A 6 44.89 -47.66 -19.97
C PHE A 6 44.45 -46.63 -18.90
N LEU A 7 44.11 -45.40 -19.33
CA LEU A 7 43.62 -44.35 -18.42
C LEU A 7 42.21 -44.59 -17.89
N LYS A 8 41.39 -45.42 -18.55
CA LYS A 8 40.02 -45.72 -18.08
C LYS A 8 39.99 -46.72 -16.92
N ILE A 9 41.06 -47.49 -16.73
CA ILE A 9 41.13 -48.54 -15.69
C ILE A 9 41.60 -47.95 -14.35
N VAL A 10 42.34 -46.83 -14.36
CA VAL A 10 42.84 -46.17 -13.14
C VAL A 10 41.79 -45.32 -12.42
N PHE A 11 40.76 -44.82 -13.13
CA PHE A 11 39.70 -44.01 -12.51
C PHE A 11 38.54 -44.80 -11.90
N TYR A 12 38.43 -46.11 -12.19
CA TYR A 12 37.35 -46.95 -11.67
C TYR A 12 37.68 -47.66 -10.35
N SER A 13 38.91 -47.55 -9.84
CA SER A 13 39.39 -48.25 -8.62
C SER A 13 39.66 -47.33 -7.42
N LEU A 14 39.26 -46.05 -7.49
CA LEU A 14 39.20 -45.13 -6.34
C LEU A 14 37.76 -44.94 -5.80
N GLY A 15 36.83 -45.79 -6.25
CA GLY A 15 35.63 -46.08 -5.49
C GLY A 15 36.00 -47.04 -4.37
N LEU A 16 35.62 -46.68 -3.14
CA LEU A 16 35.82 -47.42 -1.87
C LEU A 16 37.13 -47.09 -1.16
N ILE A 17 37.12 -46.04 -0.32
CA ILE A 17 37.59 -46.07 1.08
C ILE A 17 37.26 -44.71 1.74
N ALA A 18 36.67 -44.79 2.93
CA ALA A 18 36.55 -43.77 3.98
C ALA A 18 35.51 -42.64 3.81
N PHE A 19 34.25 -42.94 4.13
CA PHE A 19 33.38 -41.99 4.86
C PHE A 19 32.60 -42.74 5.96
N SER A 20 33.35 -43.37 6.85
CA SER A 20 32.85 -43.83 8.14
C SER A 20 32.89 -42.67 9.13
N GLY A 21 31.71 -42.22 9.57
CA GLY A 21 31.51 -41.65 10.89
C GLY A 21 31.85 -40.17 11.08
N ILE A 22 30.91 -39.29 10.75
CA ILE A 22 30.66 -38.08 11.55
C ILE A 22 29.14 -37.92 11.67
N GLY A 23 28.59 -38.45 12.77
CA GLY A 23 27.31 -37.98 13.28
C GLY A 23 27.52 -36.57 13.83
N LEU A 24 27.17 -35.57 13.04
CA LEU A 24 26.96 -34.20 13.50
C LEU A 24 25.46 -33.94 13.44
N SER A 25 24.92 -33.71 14.62
CA SER A 25 23.53 -33.38 14.91
C SER A 25 22.97 -32.37 13.89
N PHE A 26 21.92 -32.76 13.17
CA PHE A 26 21.01 -31.80 12.57
C PHE A 26 20.32 -31.08 13.73
N ARG A 27 20.94 -29.99 14.21
CA ARG A 27 20.24 -28.98 14.98
C ARG A 27 19.21 -28.39 14.01
N ALA A 28 17.96 -28.81 14.16
CA ALA A 28 16.80 -28.12 13.60
C ALA A 28 16.72 -26.73 14.25
N GLY A 29 17.59 -25.83 13.81
CA GLY A 29 17.65 -24.44 14.21
C GLY A 29 17.41 -23.61 12.96
N ARG A 30 16.16 -23.51 12.54
CA ARG A 30 15.70 -22.48 11.61
C ARG A 30 14.23 -22.18 11.92
N GLY A 31 14.01 -21.61 13.11
CA GLY A 31 12.99 -20.57 13.20
C GLY A 31 13.43 -19.50 12.20
N LYS A 32 12.92 -19.58 10.98
CA LYS A 32 13.01 -18.45 10.08
C LYS A 32 12.08 -17.42 10.72
N ASN A 33 12.63 -16.47 11.46
CA ASN A 33 11.96 -15.21 11.72
C ASN A 33 11.75 -14.59 10.33
N THR A 34 10.69 -14.99 9.65
CA THR A 34 10.31 -14.42 8.38
C THR A 34 9.77 -13.05 8.72
N VAL A 35 10.67 -12.07 8.73
CA VAL A 35 10.29 -10.67 8.65
C VAL A 35 9.46 -10.57 7.39
N LEU A 36 8.17 -10.38 7.56
CA LEU A 36 7.28 -10.19 6.42
C LEU A 36 7.36 -8.70 6.09
N PRO A 37 8.13 -8.29 5.06
CA PRO A 37 8.27 -6.88 4.74
C PRO A 37 6.89 -6.34 4.35
N SER A 38 6.63 -5.09 4.72
CA SER A 38 5.45 -4.40 4.20
C SER A 38 5.55 -4.36 2.66
N PRO A 39 4.57 -4.91 1.92
CA PRO A 39 4.55 -4.79 0.47
C PRO A 39 4.28 -3.35 0.06
N LEU A 40 3.87 -2.48 0.99
CA LEU A 40 3.81 -1.06 0.76
C LEU A 40 5.22 -0.45 0.93
N GLY A 41 6.01 -0.85 1.92
CA GLY A 41 7.35 -0.30 2.17
C GLY A 41 8.34 -0.32 0.99
N GLU A 42 8.13 -1.19 -0.01
CA GLU A 42 8.98 -1.27 -1.22
C GLU A 42 8.59 -0.29 -2.34
N PHE A 43 7.41 0.34 -2.26
CA PHE A 43 6.90 1.19 -3.33
C PHE A 43 7.16 2.66 -3.02
N THR A 44 8.06 3.25 -3.81
CA THR A 44 8.52 4.64 -3.68
C THR A 44 7.64 5.64 -4.44
N GLU A 45 6.75 5.18 -5.31
CA GLU A 45 5.88 6.05 -6.09
C GLU A 45 4.42 5.58 -6.04
N ASP A 46 3.58 6.40 -5.41
CA ASP A 46 2.13 6.18 -5.29
C ASP A 46 1.37 6.64 -6.57
N GLY A 47 2.11 7.22 -7.52
CA GLY A 47 1.59 7.83 -8.74
C GLY A 47 0.90 9.18 -8.52
N LEU A 48 0.46 9.78 -9.61
CA LEU A 48 -0.29 11.04 -9.57
C LEU A 48 -1.79 10.75 -9.47
N ILE A 49 -2.39 11.09 -8.33
CA ILE A 49 -3.84 10.99 -8.14
C ILE A 49 -4.49 12.25 -8.71
N HIS A 50 -5.29 12.12 -9.75
CA HIS A 50 -6.04 13.26 -10.31
C HIS A 50 -7.33 13.55 -9.53
N PRO A 51 -7.90 14.77 -9.61
CA PRO A 51 -9.17 15.13 -8.99
C PRO A 51 -10.33 14.19 -9.40
N PRO A 52 -11.43 14.16 -8.62
CA PRO A 52 -12.56 13.29 -8.94
C PRO A 52 -13.17 13.65 -10.29
N GLY A 53 -13.61 12.62 -11.02
CA GLY A 53 -14.22 12.80 -12.34
C GLY A 53 -13.22 13.00 -13.48
N ALA A 54 -11.91 12.84 -13.24
CA ALA A 54 -10.92 12.82 -14.31
C ALA A 54 -11.23 11.71 -15.32
N VAL A 55 -11.26 12.07 -16.61
CA VAL A 55 -11.44 11.13 -17.73
C VAL A 55 -10.13 10.42 -18.09
N ASP A 56 -10.18 9.34 -18.85
CA ASP A 56 -8.99 8.54 -19.18
C ASP A 56 -7.89 9.34 -19.92
N ASP A 57 -8.29 10.30 -20.77
CA ASP A 57 -7.41 11.23 -21.49
C ASP A 57 -7.26 12.58 -20.75
N PHE A 58 -7.33 12.57 -19.42
CA PHE A 58 -7.32 13.78 -18.58
C PHE A 58 -6.19 14.77 -18.92
N VAL A 59 -4.96 14.28 -19.02
CA VAL A 59 -3.76 15.12 -19.22
C VAL A 59 -3.80 15.86 -20.55
N SER A 60 -4.38 15.28 -21.60
CA SER A 60 -4.47 15.94 -22.92
C SER A 60 -5.61 16.94 -22.99
N LYS A 61 -6.68 16.77 -22.20
CA LYS A 61 -7.82 17.71 -22.12
C LYS A 61 -7.61 18.83 -21.11
N CYS A 62 -6.75 18.64 -20.12
CA CYS A 62 -6.47 19.66 -19.13
C CYS A 62 -5.66 20.80 -19.74
N ILE A 63 -6.21 22.01 -19.71
CA ILE A 63 -5.52 23.24 -20.15
C ILE A 63 -4.85 23.99 -19.00
N SER A 64 -4.72 23.35 -17.83
CA SER A 64 -4.06 23.93 -16.64
C SER A 64 -4.61 25.30 -16.20
N CYS A 65 -5.92 25.54 -16.39
CA CYS A 65 -6.57 26.84 -16.12
C CYS A 65 -6.70 27.22 -14.64
N GLY A 66 -6.44 26.31 -13.69
CA GLY A 66 -6.47 26.60 -12.25
C GLY A 66 -7.86 26.58 -11.58
N VAL A 67 -8.95 26.75 -12.34
CA VAL A 67 -10.31 26.97 -11.79
C VAL A 67 -10.78 25.85 -10.85
N CYS A 68 -10.42 24.59 -11.11
CA CYS A 68 -10.73 23.46 -10.23
C CYS A 68 -10.08 23.57 -8.84
N GLY A 69 -8.84 24.06 -8.78
CA GLY A 69 -8.14 24.31 -7.52
C GLY A 69 -8.71 25.51 -6.77
N ASP A 70 -9.08 26.56 -7.51
CA ASP A 70 -9.67 27.77 -6.92
C ASP A 70 -11.01 27.48 -6.24
N VAL A 71 -11.92 26.77 -6.90
CA VAL A 71 -13.20 26.39 -6.27
C VAL A 71 -12.99 25.48 -5.06
N CYS A 72 -12.02 24.57 -5.12
CA CYS A 72 -11.69 23.67 -4.01
C CYS A 72 -11.20 24.43 -2.76
N ARG A 73 -10.38 25.47 -2.98
CA ARG A 73 -9.87 26.36 -1.93
C ARG A 73 -10.95 27.30 -1.40
N GLN A 74 -11.79 27.87 -2.26
CA GLN A 74 -12.91 28.74 -1.85
C GLN A 74 -13.91 28.02 -0.95
N LEU A 75 -14.14 26.72 -1.19
CA LEU A 75 -14.98 25.86 -0.34
C LEU A 75 -14.28 25.39 0.95
N GLY A 76 -13.01 25.76 1.17
CA GLY A 76 -12.25 25.44 2.37
C GLY A 76 -11.65 24.03 2.40
N TYR A 77 -11.61 23.31 1.27
CA TYR A 77 -11.06 21.95 1.22
C TYR A 77 -9.57 21.90 0.87
N SER A 78 -9.13 22.75 -0.07
CA SER A 78 -7.74 22.81 -0.56
C SER A 78 -7.13 21.47 -1.00
N ALA A 79 -7.98 20.51 -1.39
CA ALA A 79 -7.56 19.15 -1.75
C ALA A 79 -6.92 19.02 -3.13
N ILE A 80 -6.81 20.10 -3.90
CA ILE A 80 -6.23 20.10 -5.24
C ILE A 80 -5.01 21.00 -5.24
N ARG A 81 -3.85 20.42 -5.60
CA ARG A 81 -2.64 21.17 -5.93
C ARG A 81 -2.23 20.92 -7.37
N PHE A 82 -1.28 21.71 -7.86
CA PHE A 82 -0.77 21.58 -9.22
C PHE A 82 0.66 21.04 -9.20
N THR A 83 0.95 20.16 -10.15
CA THR A 83 2.29 19.63 -10.37
C THR A 83 3.26 20.73 -10.83
N GLY A 84 4.52 20.64 -10.37
CA GLY A 84 5.58 21.56 -10.77
C GLY A 84 6.23 21.20 -12.11
N LEU A 85 7.12 22.08 -12.57
CA LEU A 85 7.87 21.98 -13.84
C LEU A 85 8.72 20.72 -14.00
N LYS A 86 9.06 20.03 -12.90
CA LYS A 86 9.83 18.78 -12.94
C LYS A 86 9.05 17.59 -13.53
N ASN A 87 7.72 17.71 -13.62
CA ASN A 87 6.86 16.66 -14.17
C ASN A 87 6.65 16.93 -15.67
N SER A 88 7.63 16.61 -16.50
CA SER A 88 7.71 17.04 -17.91
C SER A 88 6.47 16.74 -18.77
N GLN A 89 5.76 15.64 -18.52
CA GLN A 89 4.54 15.26 -19.26
C GLN A 89 3.23 15.62 -18.52
N SER A 90 3.32 16.22 -17.34
CA SER A 90 2.15 16.51 -16.51
C SER A 90 2.34 17.80 -15.72
N SER A 91 3.08 18.78 -16.23
CA SER A 91 3.36 20.04 -15.53
C SER A 91 2.10 20.93 -15.49
N GLY A 92 1.79 21.51 -14.34
CA GLY A 92 0.60 22.35 -14.16
C GLY A 92 -0.72 21.58 -14.18
N VAL A 93 -0.68 20.25 -14.19
CA VAL A 93 -1.87 19.38 -14.14
C VAL A 93 -2.31 19.27 -12.67
N PRO A 94 -3.62 19.38 -12.38
CA PRO A 94 -4.09 19.26 -11.02
C PRO A 94 -4.03 17.81 -10.56
N ILE A 95 -3.66 17.64 -9.30
CA ILE A 95 -3.61 16.38 -8.56
C ILE A 95 -4.20 16.60 -7.18
N VAL A 96 -4.58 15.52 -6.51
CA VAL A 96 -4.92 15.59 -5.09
C VAL A 96 -3.68 15.95 -4.31
N ASP A 97 -3.83 16.88 -3.38
CA ASP A 97 -2.77 17.27 -2.46
C ASP A 97 -2.46 16.17 -1.44
N ASP A 98 -1.56 16.43 -0.49
CA ASP A 98 -1.29 15.50 0.61
C ASP A 98 -2.59 15.13 1.32
N MET A 99 -2.99 13.87 1.16
CA MET A 99 -4.26 13.35 1.69
C MET A 99 -4.27 13.27 3.22
N ARG A 100 -3.12 13.38 3.88
CA ARG A 100 -3.04 13.49 5.34
C ARG A 100 -3.67 14.81 5.80
N ASP A 101 -3.38 15.89 5.09
CA ASP A 101 -3.82 17.24 5.47
C ASP A 101 -5.09 17.65 4.71
N HIS A 102 -5.11 17.41 3.39
CA HIS A 102 -6.12 17.88 2.44
C HIS A 102 -6.73 16.74 1.60
N PRO A 103 -7.43 15.75 2.21
CA PRO A 103 -8.14 14.72 1.46
C PRO A 103 -9.31 15.30 0.65
N CYS A 104 -9.65 14.65 -0.46
CA CYS A 104 -10.77 15.05 -1.29
C CYS A 104 -12.12 14.71 -0.64
N THR A 105 -13.02 15.68 -0.54
CA THR A 105 -14.36 15.52 0.08
C THR A 105 -15.41 14.88 -0.83
N LEU A 106 -15.06 14.60 -2.09
CA LEU A 106 -15.98 14.11 -3.11
C LEU A 106 -17.22 15.03 -3.26
N CYS A 107 -17.04 16.34 -3.12
CA CYS A 107 -18.11 17.33 -3.32
C CYS A 107 -18.50 17.51 -4.80
N MET A 108 -17.60 17.14 -5.72
CA MET A 108 -17.75 17.25 -7.18
C MET A 108 -17.84 18.68 -7.73
N GLU A 109 -17.65 19.73 -6.92
CA GLU A 109 -17.73 21.12 -7.41
C GLU A 109 -16.65 21.46 -8.45
N CYS A 110 -15.47 20.83 -8.37
CA CYS A 110 -14.42 20.99 -9.37
C CYS A 110 -14.83 20.50 -10.77
N THR A 111 -15.76 19.55 -10.88
CA THR A 111 -16.19 19.01 -12.18
C THR A 111 -17.18 19.93 -12.87
N LYS A 112 -17.94 20.74 -12.12
CA LYS A 112 -18.92 21.69 -12.64
C LYS A 112 -18.28 22.92 -13.29
N VAL A 113 -17.06 23.25 -12.88
CA VAL A 113 -16.33 24.44 -13.36
C VAL A 113 -15.28 24.10 -14.42
N CYS A 114 -15.11 22.84 -14.81
CA CYS A 114 -14.11 22.44 -15.79
C CYS A 114 -14.54 22.83 -17.21
N PRO A 115 -13.85 23.77 -17.89
CA PRO A 115 -14.31 24.28 -19.19
C PRO A 115 -14.07 23.30 -20.34
N THR A 116 -13.16 22.34 -20.19
CA THR A 116 -12.77 21.41 -21.27
C THR A 116 -13.41 20.03 -21.15
N GLY A 117 -14.14 19.77 -20.07
CA GLY A 117 -14.65 18.43 -19.76
C GLY A 117 -13.55 17.42 -19.41
N ALA A 118 -12.35 17.88 -19.01
CA ALA A 118 -11.31 17.01 -18.44
C ALA A 118 -11.76 16.40 -17.10
N LEU A 119 -12.59 17.12 -16.34
CA LEU A 119 -13.29 16.61 -15.17
C LEU A 119 -14.79 16.57 -15.48
N ILE A 120 -15.43 15.43 -15.25
CA ILE A 120 -16.87 15.22 -15.46
C ILE A 120 -17.56 14.84 -14.16
N GLU A 121 -18.81 15.28 -14.01
CA GLU A 121 -19.60 14.89 -12.84
C GLU A 121 -20.04 13.42 -12.96
N VAL A 122 -19.76 12.65 -11.92
CA VAL A 122 -20.17 11.25 -11.78
C VAL A 122 -20.68 11.01 -10.36
N PRO A 123 -21.56 10.03 -10.14
CA PRO A 123 -21.93 9.62 -8.78
C PRO A 123 -20.70 9.30 -7.95
N LYS A 124 -20.70 9.66 -6.65
CA LYS A 124 -19.53 9.50 -5.76
C LYS A 124 -19.01 8.07 -5.74
N GLU A 125 -19.90 7.07 -5.79
CA GLU A 125 -19.55 5.64 -5.84
C GLU A 125 -18.87 5.21 -7.14
N LYS A 126 -18.98 6.01 -8.21
CA LYS A 126 -18.35 5.75 -9.51
C LYS A 126 -17.05 6.53 -9.70
N VAL A 127 -16.66 7.39 -8.76
CA VAL A 127 -15.36 8.06 -8.78
C VAL A 127 -14.24 7.02 -8.70
N ARG A 128 -13.20 7.19 -9.52
CA ARG A 128 -12.03 6.29 -9.58
C ARG A 128 -10.75 7.11 -9.66
N MET A 129 -10.38 7.80 -8.59
CA MET A 129 -9.13 8.58 -8.54
C MET A 129 -7.92 7.69 -8.22
N GLY A 130 -8.13 6.68 -7.37
CA GLY A 130 -7.12 5.73 -6.93
C GLY A 130 -7.71 4.70 -5.97
N ILE A 131 -6.87 3.83 -5.41
CA ILE A 131 -7.27 2.79 -4.46
C ILE A 131 -6.42 2.92 -3.20
N ALA A 132 -7.07 2.96 -2.03
CA ALA A 132 -6.40 2.95 -0.74
C ALA A 132 -6.04 1.51 -0.34
N LEU A 133 -4.79 1.30 0.09
CA LEU A 133 -4.29 0.03 0.62
C LEU A 133 -3.83 0.21 2.07
N ILE A 134 -4.03 -0.83 2.87
CA ILE A 134 -3.64 -0.85 4.28
C ILE A 134 -2.29 -1.54 4.41
N ASP A 135 -1.34 -0.90 5.08
CA ASP A 135 -0.15 -1.55 5.58
C ASP A 135 -0.49 -2.36 6.83
N PHE A 136 -0.66 -3.68 6.68
CA PHE A 136 -0.97 -4.56 7.80
C PHE A 136 0.14 -4.63 8.86
N SER A 137 1.38 -4.21 8.54
CA SER A 137 2.46 -4.13 9.53
C SER A 137 2.39 -2.88 10.41
N LEU A 138 1.64 -1.87 9.99
CA LEU A 138 1.43 -0.61 10.72
C LEU A 138 0.01 -0.46 11.27
N CYS A 139 -0.97 -1.14 10.68
CA CYS A 139 -2.37 -0.97 11.04
C CYS A 139 -2.65 -1.53 12.43
N LEU A 140 -3.12 -0.67 13.34
CA LEU A 140 -3.51 -1.07 14.70
C LEU A 140 -4.54 -2.22 14.72
N GLY A 141 -5.52 -2.19 13.81
CA GLY A 141 -6.52 -3.26 13.65
C GLY A 141 -5.95 -4.63 13.26
N TRP A 142 -4.75 -4.66 12.68
CA TRP A 142 -4.03 -5.90 12.35
C TRP A 142 -3.00 -6.30 13.42
N ASN A 143 -2.70 -5.40 14.36
CA ASN A 143 -1.62 -5.53 15.34
C ASN A 143 -2.13 -5.45 16.79
N GLY A 144 -3.33 -5.99 17.05
CA GLY A 144 -3.83 -6.27 18.39
C GLY A 144 -4.75 -5.20 19.01
N ASP A 145 -5.18 -4.19 18.25
CA ASP A 145 -6.09 -3.14 18.74
C ASP A 145 -7.42 -3.13 17.99
N VAL A 146 -8.47 -2.58 18.60
CA VAL A 146 -9.81 -2.43 18.02
C VAL A 146 -9.91 -1.04 17.36
N CYS A 147 -9.36 -0.93 16.15
CA CYS A 147 -9.34 0.33 15.39
C CYS A 147 -10.39 0.35 14.28
N LEU A 148 -11.22 1.41 14.26
CA LEU A 148 -12.27 1.64 13.24
C LEU A 148 -12.19 3.05 12.62
N SER A 149 -11.09 3.78 12.82
CA SER A 149 -11.01 5.19 12.43
C SER A 149 -11.19 5.40 10.92
N CYS A 150 -10.54 4.55 10.11
CA CYS A 150 -10.60 4.65 8.65
C CYS A 150 -11.99 4.31 8.07
N SER A 151 -12.66 3.29 8.62
CA SER A 151 -13.99 2.89 8.16
C SER A 151 -15.07 3.89 8.58
N LYS A 152 -14.98 4.45 9.80
CA LYS A 152 -15.88 5.51 10.27
C LYS A 152 -15.70 6.82 9.49
N ALA A 153 -14.47 7.13 9.09
CA ALA A 153 -14.19 8.32 8.30
C ALA A 153 -14.57 8.19 6.81
N CYS A 154 -14.75 6.96 6.31
CA CYS A 154 -15.00 6.73 4.90
C CYS A 154 -16.39 7.25 4.48
N PRO A 155 -16.49 8.15 3.48
CA PRO A 155 -17.79 8.65 3.01
C PRO A 155 -18.66 7.58 2.35
N LEU A 156 -18.06 6.44 1.98
CA LEU A 156 -18.78 5.29 1.40
C LEU A 156 -18.98 4.13 2.39
N GLY A 157 -18.40 4.23 3.60
CA GLY A 157 -18.54 3.27 4.69
C GLY A 157 -18.37 1.81 4.26
N MET A 158 -19.38 0.98 4.60
CA MET A 158 -19.40 -0.47 4.39
C MET A 158 -19.39 -0.92 2.92
N LYS A 159 -19.61 -0.01 1.95
CA LYS A 159 -19.46 -0.37 0.53
C LYS A 159 -17.99 -0.61 0.17
N VAL A 160 -17.07 0.00 0.91
CA VAL A 160 -15.62 -0.02 0.67
C VAL A 160 -14.87 -0.88 1.67
N PHE A 161 -15.35 -0.93 2.91
CA PHE A 161 -14.68 -1.64 4.00
C PHE A 161 -15.29 -3.02 4.23
N GLU A 162 -14.43 -4.02 4.21
CA GLU A 162 -14.70 -5.38 4.63
C GLU A 162 -13.94 -5.65 5.94
N PHE A 163 -14.51 -6.50 6.80
CA PHE A 163 -13.90 -6.86 8.08
C PHE A 163 -13.72 -8.36 8.18
N TYR A 164 -12.49 -8.76 8.47
CA TYR A 164 -12.13 -10.12 8.81
C TYR A 164 -12.06 -10.21 10.32
N ASN A 165 -12.94 -11.02 10.91
CA ASN A 165 -12.97 -11.21 12.35
C ASN A 165 -12.16 -12.45 12.71
N SER A 166 -11.25 -12.31 13.65
CA SER A 166 -10.57 -13.44 14.28
C SER A 166 -10.36 -13.15 15.77
N GLU A 167 -9.65 -14.03 16.48
CA GLU A 167 -9.26 -13.81 17.88
C GLU A 167 -8.42 -12.52 18.06
N TRP A 168 -7.87 -11.99 16.96
CA TRP A 168 -7.08 -10.76 16.90
C TRP A 168 -7.94 -9.50 16.68
N GLY A 169 -9.26 -9.59 16.79
CA GLY A 169 -10.18 -8.45 16.67
C GLY A 169 -10.68 -8.19 15.24
N ASN A 170 -11.09 -6.94 14.99
CA ASN A 170 -11.66 -6.51 13.71
C ASN A 170 -10.56 -6.08 12.73
N GLN A 171 -10.31 -6.87 11.71
CA GLN A 171 -9.26 -6.58 10.73
C GLN A 171 -9.83 -5.95 9.46
N PRO A 172 -9.58 -4.65 9.21
CA PRO A 172 -10.12 -3.98 8.04
C PRO A 172 -9.40 -4.40 6.76
N TYR A 173 -10.17 -4.51 5.67
CA TYR A 173 -9.71 -4.62 4.29
C TYR A 173 -10.47 -3.60 3.43
N ILE A 174 -9.77 -2.95 2.49
CA ILE A 174 -10.36 -1.97 1.57
C ILE A 174 -10.50 -2.64 0.21
N ASN A 175 -11.72 -2.70 -0.31
CA ASN A 175 -12.02 -3.30 -1.61
C ASN A 175 -11.95 -2.28 -2.77
N GLU A 176 -12.19 -2.76 -3.99
CA GLU A 176 -12.06 -1.98 -5.23
C GLU A 176 -13.19 -0.96 -5.46
N ASN A 177 -14.18 -0.89 -4.56
CA ASN A 177 -15.15 0.22 -4.56
C ASN A 177 -14.55 1.52 -4.00
N CYS A 178 -13.32 1.47 -3.46
CA CYS A 178 -12.59 2.65 -3.03
C CYS A 178 -12.49 3.68 -4.17
N THR A 179 -12.69 4.95 -3.83
CA THR A 179 -12.61 6.06 -4.78
C THR A 179 -11.25 6.74 -4.80
N GLY A 180 -10.41 6.50 -3.79
CA GLY A 180 -9.11 7.15 -3.63
C GLY A 180 -9.17 8.55 -3.00
N CYS A 181 -10.22 8.85 -2.22
CA CYS A 181 -10.43 10.19 -1.66
C CYS A 181 -9.46 10.60 -0.53
N GLY A 182 -8.80 9.65 0.13
CA GLY A 182 -7.79 9.94 1.15
C GLY A 182 -8.29 10.15 2.58
N TYR A 183 -9.60 10.16 2.85
CA TYR A 183 -10.12 10.31 4.22
C TYR A 183 -9.55 9.27 5.20
N CYS A 184 -9.38 8.03 4.76
CA CYS A 184 -8.78 6.98 5.59
C CYS A 184 -7.31 7.26 5.95
N VAL A 185 -6.58 8.02 5.12
CA VAL A 185 -5.20 8.45 5.37
C VAL A 185 -5.19 9.52 6.47
N LYS A 186 -5.99 10.58 6.31
CA LYS A 186 -6.12 11.68 7.28
C LYS A 186 -6.48 11.21 8.67
N PHE A 187 -7.48 10.33 8.77
CA PHE A 187 -8.02 9.88 10.05
C PHE A 187 -7.30 8.65 10.62
N CYS A 188 -6.20 8.19 10.00
CA CYS A 188 -5.39 7.13 10.57
C CYS A 188 -4.61 7.65 11.80
N PRO A 189 -4.79 7.06 12.99
CA PRO A 189 -4.12 7.52 14.21
C PRO A 189 -2.62 7.20 14.25
N VAL A 190 -2.14 6.31 13.36
CA VAL A 190 -0.72 5.98 13.28
C VAL A 190 0.05 7.18 12.71
N GLY A 191 1.21 7.48 13.30
CA GLY A 191 2.12 8.53 12.83
C GLY A 191 2.39 8.39 11.33
N GLY A 192 2.21 9.45 10.56
CA GLY A 192 2.23 9.41 9.08
C GLY A 192 0.98 8.79 8.46
N SER A 193 0.63 7.53 8.76
CA SER A 193 -0.59 6.77 8.36
C SER A 193 -0.20 5.31 8.04
N ALA A 194 -1.03 4.35 8.42
CA ALA A 194 -0.93 2.95 7.99
C ALA A 194 -1.64 2.70 6.64
N ILE A 195 -2.12 3.74 5.97
CA ILE A 195 -2.90 3.66 4.73
C ILE A 195 -2.28 4.60 3.72
N ARG A 196 -2.12 4.11 2.49
CA ARG A 196 -1.67 4.90 1.33
C ARG A 196 -2.62 4.73 0.15
N VAL A 197 -2.73 5.75 -0.69
CA VAL A 197 -3.57 5.73 -1.89
C VAL A 197 -2.69 5.66 -3.11
N PHE A 198 -2.96 4.70 -3.98
CA PHE A 198 -2.24 4.49 -5.23
C PHE A 198 -3.11 4.86 -6.42
N ASP A 199 -2.49 5.40 -7.47
CA ASP A 199 -3.17 5.56 -8.75
C ASP A 199 -3.56 4.19 -9.32
N LEU A 200 -4.53 4.16 -10.22
CA LEU A 200 -5.07 2.90 -10.75
C LEU A 200 -4.02 2.04 -11.45
N ASN A 201 -3.03 2.64 -12.11
CA ASN A 201 -1.96 1.89 -12.78
C ASN A 201 -0.97 1.31 -11.77
N SER A 202 -0.58 2.08 -10.75
CA SER A 202 0.27 1.56 -9.67
C SER A 202 -0.43 0.45 -8.90
N TYR A 203 -1.71 0.63 -8.57
CA TYR A 203 -2.53 -0.40 -7.94
C TYR A 203 -2.58 -1.69 -8.77
N LYS A 204 -2.80 -1.61 -10.10
CA LYS A 204 -2.80 -2.80 -10.98
C LYS A 204 -1.48 -3.58 -10.92
N ARG A 205 -0.33 -2.91 -10.81
CA ARG A 205 0.98 -3.57 -10.69
C ARG A 205 1.20 -4.21 -9.31
N LEU A 206 0.54 -3.66 -8.28
CA LEU A 206 0.67 -4.02 -6.88
C LEU A 206 -0.30 -5.13 -6.44
N LYS A 207 -1.48 -5.17 -7.06
CA LYS A 207 -2.66 -5.92 -6.58
C LYS A 207 -2.36 -7.37 -6.24
N ASP A 208 -1.72 -8.11 -7.14
CA ASP A 208 -1.49 -9.54 -6.93
C ASP A 208 -0.57 -9.82 -5.74
N ARG A 209 0.50 -9.03 -5.59
CA ARG A 209 1.42 -9.14 -4.45
C ARG A 209 0.72 -8.78 -3.15
N TYR A 210 -0.06 -7.70 -3.15
CA TYR A 210 -0.84 -7.26 -1.99
C TYR A 210 -1.85 -8.33 -1.54
N ILE A 211 -2.57 -8.95 -2.49
CA ILE A 211 -3.53 -10.03 -2.20
C ILE A 211 -2.82 -11.29 -1.68
N GLN A 212 -1.67 -11.66 -2.23
CA GLN A 212 -0.89 -12.78 -1.71
C GLN A 212 -0.43 -12.54 -0.27
N TRP A 213 0.04 -11.32 0.02
CA TRP A 213 0.43 -10.93 1.38
C TRP A 213 -0.74 -10.96 2.35
N PHE A 214 -1.87 -10.38 1.95
CA PHE A 214 -3.12 -10.43 2.70
C PHE A 214 -3.51 -11.88 3.05
N LYS A 215 -3.49 -12.77 2.05
CA LYS A 215 -3.78 -14.20 2.26
C LYS A 215 -2.79 -14.87 3.21
N SER A 216 -1.49 -14.56 3.11
CA SER A 216 -0.50 -15.17 4.01
C SER A 216 -0.72 -14.82 5.47
N ILE A 217 -1.19 -13.60 5.77
CA ILE A 217 -1.51 -13.19 7.14
C ILE A 217 -2.79 -13.89 7.63
N LEU A 218 -3.79 -14.04 6.75
CA LEU A 218 -5.02 -14.75 7.10
C LEU A 218 -4.82 -16.25 7.38
N THR A 219 -3.83 -16.89 6.73
CA THR A 219 -3.55 -18.32 6.90
C THR A 219 -2.43 -18.60 7.92
N MET A 220 -1.92 -17.57 8.59
CA MET A 220 -0.84 -17.69 9.58
C MET A 220 -1.34 -18.37 10.85
N SER A 221 -0.50 -19.19 11.49
CA SER A 221 -0.83 -19.74 12.81
C SER A 221 -0.81 -18.64 13.89
N ASP A 222 -1.52 -18.86 15.01
CA ASP A 222 -1.58 -17.86 16.07
C ASP A 222 -0.20 -17.58 16.71
N ASP A 223 0.64 -18.61 16.86
CA ASP A 223 2.01 -18.44 17.39
C ASP A 223 2.88 -17.58 16.46
N GLU A 224 2.83 -17.84 15.15
CA GLU A 224 3.55 -17.04 14.15
C GLU A 224 3.02 -15.60 14.11
N ARG A 225 1.69 -15.43 14.21
CA ARG A 225 1.06 -14.11 14.23
C ARG A 225 1.40 -13.33 15.49
N TYR A 226 1.48 -14.00 16.64
CA TYR A 226 1.89 -13.39 17.90
C TYR A 226 3.30 -12.83 17.81
N ASP A 227 4.26 -13.61 17.30
CA ASP A 227 5.63 -13.12 17.12
C ASP A 227 5.69 -11.94 16.13
N LEU A 228 4.98 -12.03 15.00
CA LEU A 228 4.93 -10.94 14.02
C LEU A 228 4.41 -9.64 14.66
N VAL A 229 3.32 -9.71 15.41
CA VAL A 229 2.70 -8.53 16.02
C VAL A 229 3.57 -7.96 17.13
N TYR A 230 3.91 -8.76 18.14
CA TYR A 230 4.52 -8.25 19.38
C TYR A 230 6.03 -8.09 19.30
N THR A 231 6.72 -8.92 18.52
CA THR A 231 8.18 -8.85 18.37
C THR A 231 8.58 -7.89 17.26
N GLN A 232 7.79 -7.76 16.19
CA GLN A 232 8.21 -7.03 14.97
C GLN A 232 7.43 -5.75 14.69
N ASN A 233 6.10 -5.80 14.69
CA ASN A 233 5.27 -4.68 14.24
C ASN A 233 5.05 -3.64 15.33
N LEU A 234 4.58 -4.05 16.51
CA LEU A 234 4.20 -3.15 17.58
C LEU A 234 5.35 -2.23 18.04
N PRO A 235 6.60 -2.70 18.20
CA PRO A 235 7.72 -1.81 18.51
C PRO A 235 7.91 -0.68 17.48
N LYS A 236 7.80 -1.01 16.19
CA LYS A 236 7.95 -0.03 15.09
C LYS A 236 6.81 0.99 15.08
N ILE A 237 5.58 0.54 15.33
CA ILE A 237 4.41 1.43 15.41
C ILE A 237 4.59 2.45 16.55
N LEU A 238 5.03 1.99 17.72
CA LEU A 238 5.24 2.85 18.89
C LEU A 238 6.39 3.84 18.68
N GLU A 239 7.49 3.41 18.07
CA GLU A 239 8.62 4.28 17.72
C GLU A 239 8.19 5.38 16.75
N ARG A 240 7.47 5.00 15.69
CA ARG A 240 6.92 5.93 14.70
C ARG A 240 5.95 6.95 15.30
N GLY A 241 5.15 6.54 16.30
CA GLY A 241 4.28 7.46 17.05
C GLY A 241 5.07 8.56 17.76
N LYS A 242 6.17 8.20 18.43
CA LYS A 242 7.05 9.15 19.14
C LYS A 242 7.79 10.09 18.20
N GLU A 243 8.14 9.65 16.99
CA GLU A 243 8.73 10.51 15.96
C GLU A 243 7.72 11.56 15.50
N PHE A 244 6.52 11.13 15.16
CA PHE A 244 5.46 12.03 14.69
C PHE A 244 5.07 13.05 15.77
N GLU A 245 4.94 12.65 17.03
CA GLU A 245 4.67 13.59 18.14
C GLU A 245 5.77 14.65 18.29
N ARG A 246 7.04 14.32 18.02
CA ARG A 246 8.16 15.28 18.07
C ARG A 246 8.18 16.24 16.88
N GLU A 247 7.75 15.78 15.71
CA GLU A 247 7.75 16.61 14.48
C GLU A 247 6.60 17.62 14.44
N TYR A 248 5.49 17.33 15.14
CA TYR A 248 4.26 18.12 15.08
C TYR A 248 3.90 18.83 16.41
N GLN A 249 4.79 18.81 17.41
CA GLN A 249 4.76 19.68 18.60
C GLN A 249 5.60 20.93 18.39
#